data_AF-A0A9E4GZY0-F1
#
_entry.id   AF-A0A9E4GZY0-F1
#
_cell.length_a   1.000
_cell.length_b   1.000
_cell.length_c   1.000
_cell.angle_alpha   90.00
_cell.angle_beta   90.00
_cell.angle_gamma   90.00
#
_symmetry.space_group_name_H-M   'P 1'
#
loop_
_entity.id
_entity.type
_entity.pdbx_description
1 polymer ?
#
loop_
_entity_poly.entity_id
_entity_poly.type
_entity_poly.pdbx_seq_one_letter_code
_entity_poly.pdbx_strand_id
1 'polypeptide(L)'
;MGGLLSAIIGLPMGLAFGVQSGIYTAILLAFVVALFGGTKTLISDSPGPMTVVAATVVSLGLHEAGNIDAAWPLIVGTFVLAGIFEMIFDVLDFGKYVRFMPYPVLSGFMAGIGVIII
;
A
#
# COMPACT_ATOMS: atom_id res chain seq x y z
N MET A 1 -18.54 -1.27 -17.30
CA MET A 1 -18.44 -2.72 -16.97
C MET A 1 -17.13 -3.06 -16.25
N GLY A 2 -15.97 -2.50 -16.64
CA GLY A 2 -14.69 -2.75 -15.97
C GLY A 2 -14.67 -2.45 -14.45
N GLY A 3 -15.26 -1.33 -14.01
CA GLY A 3 -15.30 -0.97 -12.58
C GLY A 3 -16.12 -1.92 -11.68
N LEU A 4 -17.14 -2.59 -12.25
CA LEU A 4 -17.93 -3.57 -11.49
C LEU A 4 -17.16 -4.88 -11.30
N LEU A 5 -16.47 -5.33 -12.35
CA LEU A 5 -15.61 -6.52 -12.29
C LEU A 5 -14.41 -6.29 -11.37
N SER A 6 -13.82 -5.10 -11.39
CA SER A 6 -12.72 -4.76 -10.48
C SER A 6 -13.17 -4.73 -9.01
N ALA A 7 -14.36 -4.20 -8.72
CA ALA A 7 -14.90 -4.21 -7.35
C ALA A 7 -15.14 -5.64 -6.84
N ILE A 8 -15.69 -6.53 -7.67
CA ILE A 8 -15.93 -7.94 -7.30
C ILE A 8 -14.60 -8.66 -6.98
N ILE A 9 -13.52 -8.35 -7.72
CA ILE A 9 -12.20 -8.95 -7.51
C ILE A 9 -11.44 -8.29 -6.35
N GLY A 10 -11.61 -6.98 -6.15
CA GLY A 10 -10.92 -6.22 -5.10
C GLY A 10 -11.48 -6.45 -3.69
N LEU A 11 -12.79 -6.70 -3.55
CA LEU A 11 -13.45 -6.98 -2.26
C LEU A 11 -12.80 -8.13 -1.45
N PRO A 12 -12.59 -9.34 -2.00
CA PRO A 12 -11.92 -10.41 -1.27
C PRO A 12 -10.45 -10.07 -0.94
N MET A 13 -9.76 -9.30 -1.79
CA MET A 13 -8.37 -8.89 -1.55
C MET A 13 -8.26 -7.86 -0.41
N GLY A 14 -9.17 -6.87 -0.36
CA GLY A 14 -9.22 -5.90 0.72
C GLY A 14 -9.53 -6.52 2.08
N LEU A 15 -10.37 -7.58 2.10
CA LEU A 15 -10.64 -8.38 3.29
C LEU A 15 -9.42 -9.22 3.72
N ALA A 16 -8.72 -9.83 2.77
CA ALA A 16 -7.56 -10.66 3.04
C ALA A 16 -6.37 -9.88 3.62
N PHE A 17 -6.20 -8.60 3.21
CA PHE A 17 -5.06 -7.78 3.63
C PHE A 17 -5.34 -6.79 4.76
N GLY A 18 -6.60 -6.61 5.18
CA GLY A 18 -6.95 -5.72 6.28
C GLY A 18 -8.28 -6.09 6.88
N VAL A 19 -8.26 -6.88 7.97
CA VAL A 19 -9.48 -7.29 8.67
C VAL A 19 -10.25 -6.04 9.13
N GLN A 20 -11.43 -5.84 8.55
CA GLN A 20 -12.42 -4.79 8.79
C GLN A 20 -12.00 -3.35 8.44
N SER A 21 -10.78 -2.91 8.74
CA SER A 21 -10.26 -1.59 8.34
C SER A 21 -9.99 -1.51 6.82
N GLY A 22 -9.58 -2.63 6.20
CA GLY A 22 -9.20 -2.72 4.78
C GLY A 22 -10.27 -2.27 3.81
N ILE A 23 -11.54 -2.59 4.09
CA ILE A 23 -12.69 -2.19 3.25
C ILE A 23 -12.89 -0.68 3.27
N TYR A 24 -12.83 -0.05 4.46
CA TYR A 24 -12.97 1.40 4.57
C TYR A 24 -11.83 2.12 3.87
N THR A 25 -10.59 1.61 4.00
CA THR A 25 -9.45 2.18 3.27
C THR A 25 -9.65 2.05 1.77
N ALA A 26 -10.03 0.86 1.27
CA ALA A 26 -10.15 0.59 -0.16
C ALA A 26 -11.23 1.44 -0.83
N ILE A 27 -12.38 1.65 -0.15
CA ILE A 27 -13.44 2.52 -0.66
C ILE A 27 -12.98 3.98 -0.71
N LEU A 28 -12.35 4.47 0.36
CA LEU A 28 -11.83 5.84 0.40
C LEU A 28 -10.72 6.07 -0.63
N LEU A 29 -9.80 5.12 -0.78
CA LEU A 29 -8.72 5.18 -1.76
C LEU A 29 -9.25 5.15 -3.19
N ALA A 30 -10.18 4.24 -3.50
CA ALA A 30 -10.83 4.17 -4.81
C ALA A 30 -11.57 5.48 -5.15
N PHE A 31 -12.20 6.11 -4.16
CA PHE A 31 -12.87 7.41 -4.35
C PHE A 31 -11.87 8.54 -4.62
N VAL A 32 -10.79 8.62 -3.84
CA VAL A 32 -9.75 9.65 -4.01
C VAL A 32 -9.02 9.48 -5.35
N VAL A 33 -8.67 8.25 -5.73
CA VAL A 33 -8.01 7.97 -7.02
C VAL A 33 -8.96 8.18 -8.20
N ALA A 34 -10.27 7.97 -8.04
CA ALA A 34 -11.23 8.32 -9.09
C ALA A 34 -11.28 9.84 -9.36
N LEU A 35 -11.02 10.67 -8.35
CA LEU A 35 -11.02 12.14 -8.48
C LEU A 35 -9.67 12.70 -8.96
N PHE A 36 -8.55 12.15 -8.48
CA PHE A 36 -7.20 12.69 -8.71
C PHE A 36 -6.29 11.80 -9.56
N GLY A 37 -6.74 10.62 -9.99
CA GLY A 37 -5.93 9.65 -10.72
C GLY A 37 -5.70 10.01 -12.19
N GLY A 38 -4.43 9.95 -12.64
CA GLY A 38 -4.03 10.26 -14.02
C GLY A 38 -4.33 9.17 -15.07
N THR A 39 -4.76 7.97 -14.66
CA THR A 39 -4.91 6.81 -15.55
C THR A 39 -6.33 6.22 -15.48
N LYS A 40 -7.02 6.16 -16.62
CA LYS A 40 -8.45 5.77 -16.73
C LYS A 40 -8.77 4.30 -16.40
N THR A 41 -7.76 3.43 -16.29
CA THR A 41 -7.93 1.98 -16.10
C THR A 41 -7.26 1.45 -14.84
N LEU A 42 -6.67 2.33 -14.02
CA LEU A 42 -5.93 1.89 -12.84
C LEU A 42 -6.91 1.62 -11.69
N ILE A 43 -6.91 0.37 -11.22
CA ILE A 43 -7.70 -0.05 -10.07
C ILE A 43 -6.80 0.12 -8.85
N SER A 44 -7.15 1.06 -7.96
CA SER A 44 -6.36 1.35 -6.77
C SER A 44 -6.83 0.46 -5.63
N ASP A 45 -6.08 -0.60 -5.39
CA ASP A 45 -6.19 -1.48 -4.23
C ASP A 45 -4.85 -1.48 -3.48
N SER A 46 -4.84 -1.90 -2.22
CA SER A 46 -3.60 -2.02 -1.44
C SER A 46 -2.72 -3.16 -1.99
N PRO A 47 -1.52 -2.89 -2.53
CA PRO A 47 -0.66 -3.93 -3.08
C PRO A 47 -0.13 -4.87 -1.99
N GLY A 48 -0.04 -6.17 -2.27
CA GLY A 48 0.57 -7.15 -1.35
C GLY A 48 1.96 -6.77 -0.80
N PRO A 49 2.87 -6.16 -1.59
CA PRO A 49 4.10 -5.60 -1.05
C PRO A 49 3.89 -4.55 0.04
N MET A 50 2.94 -3.63 -0.16
CA MET A 50 2.68 -2.54 0.79
C MET A 50 2.04 -3.04 2.08
N THR A 51 1.23 -4.08 2.01
CA THR A 51 0.58 -4.67 3.20
C THR A 51 1.60 -5.38 4.08
N VAL A 52 2.58 -6.08 3.48
CA VAL A 52 3.70 -6.68 4.20
C VAL A 52 4.58 -5.61 4.85
N VAL A 53 4.91 -4.53 4.14
CA VAL A 53 5.68 -3.40 4.71
C VAL A 53 4.91 -2.72 5.84
N ALA A 54 3.61 -2.52 5.69
CA ALA A 54 2.78 -1.96 6.76
C ALA A 54 2.76 -2.87 8.00
N ALA A 55 2.63 -4.19 7.80
CA ALA A 55 2.65 -5.16 8.89
C ALA A 55 4.01 -5.19 9.61
N THR A 56 5.14 -5.10 8.89
CA THR A 56 6.47 -5.05 9.51
C THR A 56 6.69 -3.76 10.28
N VAL A 57 6.25 -2.61 9.76
CA VAL A 57 6.35 -1.31 10.48
C VAL A 57 5.53 -1.34 11.77
N VAL A 58 4.30 -1.86 11.73
CA VAL A 58 3.47 -2.02 12.93
C VAL A 58 4.11 -2.97 13.92
N SER A 59 4.64 -4.11 13.46
CA SER A 59 5.33 -5.09 14.31
C SER A 59 6.58 -4.51 14.99
N LEU A 60 7.43 -3.82 14.23
CA LEU A 60 8.61 -3.14 14.77
C LEU A 60 8.21 -2.03 15.75
N GLY A 61 7.21 -1.22 15.41
CA GLY A 61 6.71 -0.15 16.29
C GLY A 61 6.20 -0.69 17.63
N LEU A 62 5.54 -1.85 17.61
CA LEU A 62 5.08 -2.54 18.82
C LEU A 62 6.23 -3.12 19.64
N HIS A 63 7.22 -3.71 18.97
CA HIS A 63 8.38 -4.32 19.61
C HIS A 63 9.29 -3.27 20.29
N GLU A 64 9.53 -2.13 19.64
CA GLU A 64 10.34 -1.03 20.17
C GLU A 64 9.65 -0.31 21.34
N ALA A 65 8.34 -0.08 21.25
CA ALA A 65 7.61 0.68 22.25
C ALA A 65 7.13 -0.18 23.44
N GLY A 66 7.04 -1.49 23.29
CA GLY A 66 6.59 -2.44 24.31
C GLY A 66 5.12 -2.32 24.73
N ASN A 67 4.43 -1.22 24.38
CA ASN A 67 3.05 -0.94 24.71
C ASN A 67 2.32 -0.21 23.56
N ILE A 68 1.03 -0.48 23.40
CA ILE A 68 0.21 -0.01 22.26
C ILE A 68 0.11 1.51 22.21
N ASP A 69 0.02 2.16 23.38
CA ASP A 69 -0.15 3.61 23.49
C ASP A 69 1.11 4.38 23.06
N ALA A 70 2.29 3.80 23.26
CA ALA A 70 3.56 4.38 22.85
C ALA A 70 3.91 4.04 21.38
N ALA A 71 3.44 2.90 20.86
CA ALA A 71 3.61 2.51 19.47
C ALA A 71 2.74 3.34 18.50
N TRP A 72 1.55 3.75 18.94
CA TRP A 72 0.59 4.49 18.11
C TRP A 72 1.17 5.75 17.44
N PRO A 73 1.79 6.70 18.16
CA PRO A 73 2.37 7.89 17.53
C PRO A 73 3.55 7.57 16.61
N LEU A 74 4.32 6.51 16.90
CA LEU A 74 5.45 6.09 16.06
C LEU A 74 4.96 5.52 14.72
N ILE A 75 3.95 4.65 14.75
CA ILE A 75 3.35 4.03 13.56
C ILE A 75 2.69 5.11 12.69
N VAL A 76 1.84 5.95 13.28
CA VAL A 76 1.17 7.03 12.53
C VAL A 76 2.20 8.03 11.98
N GLY A 77 3.22 8.37 12.77
CA GLY A 77 4.30 9.26 12.34
C GLY A 77 5.08 8.72 11.13
N THR A 78 5.36 7.42 11.11
CA THR A 78 6.05 6.79 9.96
C THR A 78 5.20 6.80 8.69
N PHE A 79 3.90 6.49 8.78
CA PHE A 79 3.00 6.56 7.62
C PHE A 79 2.82 7.99 7.09
N VAL A 80 2.71 8.97 7.98
CA VAL A 80 2.60 10.39 7.58
C VAL A 80 3.89 10.85 6.90
N LEU A 81 5.06 10.51 7.44
CA LEU A 81 6.34 10.81 6.81
C LEU A 81 6.48 10.13 5.45
N ALA A 82 6.09 8.85 5.34
CA ALA A 82 6.08 8.13 4.07
C ALA A 82 5.21 8.84 3.02
N GLY A 83 4.00 9.27 3.39
CA GLY A 83 3.12 10.03 2.48
C GLY A 83 3.70 11.39 2.08
N ILE A 84 4.41 12.08 2.98
CA ILE A 84 5.12 13.33 2.63
C ILE A 84 6.24 13.05 1.62
N PHE A 85 7.02 11.98 1.80
CA PHE A 85 8.04 11.59 0.84
C PHE A 85 7.44 11.20 -0.52
N GLU A 86 6.31 10.48 -0.53
CA GLU A 86 5.59 10.15 -1.76
C GLU A 86 5.13 11.42 -2.51
N MET A 87 4.56 12.40 -1.81
CA MET A 87 4.21 13.70 -2.41
C MET A 87 5.41 14.45 -2.97
N ILE A 88 6.55 14.44 -2.26
CA ILE A 88 7.79 15.07 -2.73
C ILE A 88 8.29 14.36 -4.00
N PHE A 89 8.32 13.03 -4.01
CA PHE A 89 8.75 12.27 -5.18
C PHE A 89 7.82 12.41 -6.38
N ASP A 90 6.51 12.59 -6.15
CA ASP A 90 5.55 12.90 -7.21
C ASP A 90 5.84 14.27 -7.86
N VAL A 91 6.07 15.31 -7.06
CA VAL A 91 6.42 16.66 -7.56
C VAL A 91 7.78 16.68 -8.27
N LEU A 92 8.72 15.84 -7.84
CA LEU A 92 10.03 15.68 -8.49
C LEU A 92 9.99 14.80 -9.74
N ASP A 93 8.82 14.30 -10.15
CA ASP A 93 8.61 13.45 -11.32
C ASP A 93 9.49 12.18 -11.28
N PHE A 94 9.72 11.68 -10.06
CA PHE A 94 10.60 10.53 -9.82
C PHE A 94 10.01 9.22 -10.40
N GLY A 95 8.71 9.23 -10.72
CA GLY A 95 8.01 8.13 -11.40
C GLY A 95 8.64 7.74 -12.74
N LYS A 96 9.31 8.66 -13.45
CA LYS A 96 10.04 8.35 -14.70
C LYS A 96 11.23 7.42 -14.47
N TYR A 97 11.85 7.45 -13.29
CA TYR A 97 13.02 6.64 -12.98
C TYR A 97 12.68 5.20 -12.63
N VAL A 98 11.45 4.95 -12.13
CA VAL A 98 10.96 3.59 -11.81
C VAL A 98 10.96 2.69 -13.04
N ARG A 99 10.81 3.26 -14.26
CA ARG A 99 10.83 2.51 -15.53
C ARG A 99 12.18 1.86 -15.87
N PHE A 100 13.28 2.30 -15.25
CA PHE A 100 14.61 1.73 -15.51
C PHE A 100 14.94 0.50 -14.65
N MET A 101 14.02 0.08 -13.78
CA MET A 101 14.26 -1.07 -12.92
C MET A 101 14.26 -2.38 -13.74
N PRO A 102 15.32 -3.20 -13.65
CA PRO A 102 15.42 -4.43 -14.42
C PRO A 102 14.41 -5.49 -13.95
N TYR A 103 13.81 -6.22 -14.90
CA TYR A 103 12.80 -7.26 -14.64
C TYR A 103 13.22 -8.31 -13.60
N PRO A 104 14.48 -8.82 -13.58
CA PRO A 104 14.93 -9.74 -12.54
C PRO A 104 14.74 -9.24 -11.10
N VAL A 105 14.90 -7.93 -10.85
CA VAL A 105 14.74 -7.33 -9.51
C VAL A 105 13.27 -7.28 -9.11
N LEU A 106 12.39 -6.85 -10.03
CA LEU A 106 10.96 -6.82 -9.81
C LEU A 106 10.40 -8.22 -9.54
N SER A 107 10.77 -9.20 -10.37
CA SER A 107 10.34 -10.60 -10.20
C SER A 107 10.88 -11.21 -8.90
N GLY A 108 12.13 -10.95 -8.54
CA GLY A 108 12.72 -11.45 -7.30
C GLY A 108 12.05 -10.85 -6.05
N PHE A 109 11.74 -9.55 -6.07
CA PHE A 109 11.03 -8.88 -4.99
C PHE A 109 9.62 -9.42 -4.80
N MET A 110 8.83 -9.56 -5.87
CA MET A 110 7.48 -10.12 -5.79
C MET A 110 7.49 -11.57 -5.33
N ALA A 111 8.45 -12.38 -5.76
CA ALA A 111 8.62 -13.75 -5.29
C ALA A 111 8.97 -13.81 -3.79
N GLY A 112 9.86 -12.95 -3.31
CA GLY A 112 10.22 -12.86 -1.89
C GLY A 112 9.02 -12.49 -1.01
N ILE A 113 8.19 -11.54 -1.45
CA ILE A 113 6.95 -11.19 -0.75
C ILE A 113 5.96 -12.35 -0.77
N GLY A 114 5.87 -13.08 -1.88
CA GLY A 114 5.06 -14.29 -1.96
C GLY A 114 5.44 -15.33 -0.90
N VAL A 115 6.74 -15.46 -0.58
CA VAL A 115 7.21 -16.35 0.51
C VAL A 115 6.85 -15.81 1.89
N ILE A 116 6.82 -14.50 2.10
CA ILE A 116 6.46 -13.90 3.40
C ILE A 116 4.95 -14.02 3.69
N ILE A 117 4.12 -14.02 2.65
CA ILE A 117 2.65 -14.09 2.77
C ILE A 117 2.16 -15.52 3.08
N ILE A 118 2.89 -16.55 2.65
CA ILE A 118 2.61 -17.97 2.93
C ILE A 118 2.93 -18.29 4.39
#